data_AF-A0AA91Z6Q8-F1
#
_entry.id   AF-A0AA91Z6Q8-F1
#
_cell.length_a   1.000
_cell.length_b   1.000
_cell.length_c   1.000
_cell.angle_alpha   90.00
_cell.angle_beta   90.00
_cell.angle_gamma   90.00
#
_symmetry.space_group_name_H-M   'P 1'
#
loop_
_entity.id
_entity.type
_entity.pdbx_description
1 polymer ?
#
loop_
_entity_poly.entity_id
_entity_poly.type
_entity_poly.pdbx_seq_one_letter_code
_entity_poly.pdbx_strand_id
1 'polypeptide(L)'
;MVWTLFAVAVVLAVLLERIGSRRRTLQKRHVRLKALDQIRLLRLLLEQVQRHRGLCFGVMAGEHSLESQRWQVEAQVAQSLEAVAVHQASLFWYTAWHPVLPVWQQIAEQRAQNASAEAVLLLHHRMAEQLISTIEALAVRHDLVCLGTLAPQPQGMWLELLKNTELLGRARAVGTGIAARRQNSALQHQELQRLREQINTQCYQPLARLCTEPLLRLSVDKPVRAAEDSLDSLLQAVDQLLETGDRPGLASNRYFSIATQAISATLAIVDLLLERLQAPGALAYK
;
A
#
# COMPACT_ATOMS: atom_id res chain seq x y z
N MET A 1 -10.12 24.06 59.67
CA MET A 1 -9.54 24.91 58.59
C MET A 1 -8.38 24.24 57.86
N VAL A 2 -7.39 23.64 58.52
CA VAL A 2 -6.26 22.98 57.83
C VAL A 2 -6.70 21.78 56.99
N TRP A 3 -7.54 20.90 57.54
CA TRP A 3 -8.05 19.71 56.83
C TRP A 3 -8.93 20.05 55.62
N THR A 4 -9.71 21.12 55.69
CA THR A 4 -10.55 21.59 54.58
C THR A 4 -9.70 22.17 53.45
N LEU A 5 -8.63 22.92 53.78
CA LEU A 5 -7.69 23.44 52.77
C LEU A 5 -6.92 22.30 52.10
N PHE A 6 -6.51 21.28 52.86
CA PHE A 6 -5.85 20.09 52.31
C PHE A 6 -6.75 19.30 51.36
N ALA A 7 -8.02 19.06 51.73
CA ALA A 7 -8.99 18.39 50.87
C ALA A 7 -9.24 19.14 49.56
N VAL A 8 -9.37 20.47 49.63
CA VAL A 8 -9.51 21.33 48.43
C VAL A 8 -8.28 21.24 47.53
N ALA A 9 -7.06 21.27 48.10
CA ALA A 9 -5.82 21.14 47.33
C ALA A 9 -5.71 19.78 46.61
N VAL A 10 -6.07 18.68 47.27
CA VAL A 10 -6.09 17.34 46.65
C VAL A 10 -7.11 17.27 45.51
N VAL A 11 -8.33 17.78 45.71
CA VAL A 11 -9.35 17.83 44.66
C VAL A 11 -8.87 18.68 43.47
N LEU A 12 -8.26 19.83 43.73
CA LEU A 12 -7.71 20.69 42.68
C LEU A 12 -6.60 19.98 41.89
N ALA A 13 -5.69 19.28 42.58
CA ALA A 13 -4.62 18.51 41.95
C ALA A 13 -5.16 17.38 41.05
N VAL A 14 -6.16 16.63 41.52
CA VAL A 14 -6.82 15.58 40.72
C VAL A 14 -7.53 16.17 39.50
N LEU A 15 -8.21 17.31 39.64
CA LEU A 15 -8.86 17.99 38.53
C LEU A 15 -7.84 18.48 37.49
N LEU A 16 -6.74 19.09 37.93
CA LEU A 16 -5.66 19.54 37.04
C LEU A 16 -5.01 18.37 36.31
N GLU A 17 -4.76 17.25 37.00
CA GLU A 17 -4.21 16.04 36.38
C GLU A 17 -5.17 15.43 35.35
N ARG A 18 -6.48 15.37 35.67
CA ARG A 18 -7.50 14.90 34.71
C ARG A 18 -7.62 15.82 33.50
N ILE A 19 -7.58 17.13 33.68
CA ILE A 19 -7.61 18.10 32.58
C ILE A 19 -6.35 17.96 31.72
N GLY A 20 -5.17 17.86 32.36
CA GLY A 20 -3.88 17.66 31.68
C GLY A 20 -3.84 16.36 30.89
N SER A 21 -4.26 15.25 31.50
CA SER A 21 -4.36 13.93 30.86
C SER A 21 -5.34 13.94 29.68
N ARG A 22 -6.51 14.57 29.84
CA ARG A 22 -7.49 14.73 28.76
C ARG A 22 -6.91 15.54 27.60
N ARG A 23 -6.25 16.67 27.88
CA ARG A 23 -5.60 17.51 26.86
C ARG A 23 -4.51 16.73 26.11
N ARG A 24 -3.64 16.02 26.83
CA ARG A 24 -2.58 15.17 26.23
C ARG A 24 -3.18 14.07 25.35
N THR A 25 -4.27 13.45 25.79
CA THR A 25 -4.96 12.40 25.02
C THR A 25 -5.58 12.94 23.74
N LEU A 26 -6.25 14.10 23.81
CA LEU A 26 -6.81 14.77 22.64
C LEU A 26 -5.72 15.21 21.65
N GLN A 27 -4.60 15.74 22.14
CA GLN A 27 -3.48 16.13 21.29
C GLN A 27 -2.84 14.92 20.60
N LYS A 28 -2.59 13.82 21.33
CA LYS A 28 -2.09 12.56 20.75
C LYS A 28 -3.04 12.02 19.68
N ARG A 29 -4.35 12.06 19.93
CA ARG A 29 -5.37 11.66 18.96
C ARG A 29 -5.33 12.54 17.72
N HIS A 30 -5.26 13.86 17.87
CA HIS A 30 -5.20 14.78 16.73
C HIS A 30 -3.96 14.52 15.85
N VAL A 31 -2.78 14.34 16.47
CA VAL A 31 -1.53 14.02 15.76
C VAL A 31 -1.65 12.67 15.02
N ARG A 32 -2.23 11.65 15.65
CA ARG A 32 -2.47 10.34 15.00
C ARG A 32 -3.46 10.42 13.84
N LEU A 33 -4.54 11.18 13.97
CA LEU A 33 -5.49 11.37 12.87
C LEU A 33 -4.84 12.05 11.67
N LYS A 34 -4.03 13.10 11.91
CA LYS A 34 -3.26 13.76 10.85
C LYS A 34 -2.28 12.78 10.16
N ALA A 35 -1.65 11.90 10.93
CA ALA A 35 -0.79 10.86 10.37
C ALA A 35 -1.57 9.85 9.51
N LEU A 36 -2.76 9.43 9.95
CA LEU A 36 -3.62 8.54 9.16
C LEU A 36 -4.06 9.19 7.84
N ASP A 37 -4.37 10.48 7.84
CA ASP A 37 -4.71 11.22 6.62
C ASP A 37 -3.53 11.24 5.64
N GLN A 38 -2.30 11.44 6.14
CA GLN A 38 -1.08 11.34 5.34
C GLN A 38 -0.87 9.94 4.76
N ILE A 39 -1.07 8.88 5.57
CA ILE A 39 -0.96 7.50 5.10
C ILE A 39 -1.94 7.22 3.97
N ARG A 40 -3.19 7.70 4.07
CA ARG A 40 -4.19 7.48 3.02
C ARG A 40 -3.79 8.12 1.69
N LEU A 41 -3.30 9.36 1.73
CA LEU A 41 -2.83 10.06 0.53
C LEU A 41 -1.63 9.34 -0.09
N LEU A 42 -0.66 8.92 0.72
CA LEU A 42 0.50 8.16 0.26
C LEU A 42 0.12 6.77 -0.29
N ARG A 43 -0.86 6.10 0.31
CA ARG A 43 -1.39 4.80 -0.14
C ARG A 43 -2.12 4.93 -1.48
N LEU A 44 -2.87 6.01 -1.69
CA LEU A 44 -3.49 6.30 -2.98
C LEU A 44 -2.42 6.58 -4.04
N LEU A 45 -1.42 7.40 -3.71
CA LEU A 45 -0.28 7.67 -4.60
C LEU A 45 0.46 6.37 -4.96
N LEU A 46 0.71 5.48 -3.99
CA LEU A 46 1.34 4.18 -4.23
C LEU A 46 0.54 3.34 -5.23
N GLU A 47 -0.78 3.24 -5.07
CA GLU A 47 -1.62 2.51 -6.01
C GLU A 47 -1.50 3.07 -7.44
N GLN A 48 -1.56 4.40 -7.60
CA GLN A 48 -1.47 5.02 -8.92
C GLN A 48 -0.09 4.83 -9.55
N VAL A 49 0.99 4.93 -8.76
CA VAL A 49 2.35 4.65 -9.22
C VAL A 49 2.50 3.19 -9.64
N GLN A 50 1.98 2.25 -8.85
CA GLN A 50 2.00 0.83 -9.19
C GLN A 50 1.18 0.53 -10.45
N ARG A 51 0.06 1.24 -10.66
CA ARG A 51 -0.79 1.10 -11.85
C ARG A 51 -0.11 1.68 -13.08
N HIS A 52 0.44 2.89 -12.96
CA HIS A 52 1.24 3.53 -14.01
C HIS A 52 2.41 2.64 -14.42
N ARG A 53 3.12 2.03 -13.45
CA ARG A 53 4.21 1.07 -13.72
C ARG A 53 3.78 -0.04 -14.68
N GLY A 54 2.67 -0.73 -14.37
CA GLY A 54 2.22 -1.86 -15.18
C GLY A 54 1.79 -1.43 -16.59
N LEU A 55 1.10 -0.29 -16.70
CA LEU A 55 0.68 0.27 -18.00
C LEU A 55 1.88 0.72 -18.83
N CYS A 56 2.80 1.46 -18.21
CA CYS A 56 4.01 1.94 -18.84
C CYS A 56 4.85 0.77 -19.36
N PHE A 57 5.06 -0.25 -18.55
CA PHE A 57 5.83 -1.42 -18.97
C PHE A 57 5.12 -2.19 -20.10
N GLY A 58 3.80 -2.38 -20.01
CA GLY A 58 3.01 -3.04 -21.06
C GLY A 58 3.08 -2.29 -22.40
N VAL A 59 2.90 -0.96 -22.39
CA VAL A 59 3.02 -0.13 -23.60
C VAL A 59 4.42 -0.22 -24.19
N MET A 60 5.47 -0.07 -23.36
CA MET A 60 6.85 -0.14 -23.83
C MET A 60 7.23 -1.54 -24.34
N ALA A 61 6.55 -2.59 -23.85
CA ALA A 61 6.65 -3.95 -24.36
C ALA A 61 5.80 -4.22 -25.61
N GLY A 62 5.11 -3.21 -26.15
CA GLY A 62 4.39 -3.28 -27.43
C GLY A 62 2.86 -3.37 -27.34
N GLU A 63 2.29 -3.32 -26.13
CA GLU A 63 0.83 -3.30 -25.97
C GLU A 63 0.27 -1.88 -26.09
N HIS A 64 0.06 -1.44 -27.32
CA HIS A 64 -0.44 -0.09 -27.59
C HIS A 64 -1.87 0.17 -27.10
N SER A 65 -2.69 -0.88 -26.88
CA SER A 65 -4.05 -0.69 -26.36
C SER A 65 -4.10 -0.11 -24.95
N LEU A 66 -2.99 -0.18 -24.19
CA LEU A 66 -2.89 0.36 -22.84
C LEU A 66 -2.50 1.86 -22.79
N GLU A 67 -2.17 2.49 -23.92
CA GLU A 67 -1.60 3.84 -23.95
C GLU A 67 -2.57 4.91 -23.41
N SER A 68 -3.83 4.87 -23.81
CA SER A 68 -4.84 5.82 -23.32
C SER A 68 -5.00 5.74 -21.81
N GLN A 69 -5.04 4.51 -21.27
CA GLN A 69 -5.13 4.28 -19.84
C GLN A 69 -3.86 4.74 -19.11
N ARG A 70 -2.68 4.54 -19.71
CA ARG A 70 -1.40 5.01 -19.16
C ARG A 70 -1.40 6.52 -18.96
N TRP A 71 -1.81 7.29 -19.96
CA TRP A 71 -1.94 8.76 -19.87
C TRP A 71 -2.91 9.20 -18.78
N GLN A 72 -4.08 8.54 -18.68
CA GLN A 72 -5.05 8.86 -17.64
C GLN A 72 -4.47 8.64 -16.24
N VAL A 73 -3.76 7.54 -16.02
CA VAL A 73 -3.15 7.23 -14.72
C VAL A 73 -1.95 8.15 -14.44
N GLU A 74 -1.19 8.55 -15.45
CA GLU A 74 -0.12 9.56 -15.30
C GLU A 74 -0.65 10.88 -14.72
N ALA A 75 -1.81 11.35 -15.23
CA ALA A 75 -2.48 12.52 -14.68
C ALA A 75 -2.96 12.30 -13.23
N GLN A 76 -3.44 11.09 -12.89
CA GLN A 76 -3.83 10.74 -11.52
C GLN A 76 -2.64 10.71 -10.55
N VAL A 77 -1.46 10.28 -11.01
CA VAL A 77 -0.22 10.35 -10.22
C VAL A 77 0.14 11.82 -9.96
N ALA A 78 0.09 12.68 -10.97
CA ALA A 78 0.36 14.11 -10.82
C ALA A 78 -0.58 14.76 -9.79
N GLN A 79 -1.88 14.51 -9.91
CA GLN A 79 -2.89 15.00 -8.95
C GLN A 79 -2.64 14.47 -7.52
N SER A 80 -2.24 13.20 -7.39
CA SER A 80 -1.93 12.61 -6.08
C SER A 80 -0.67 13.22 -5.45
N LEU A 81 0.34 13.55 -6.26
CA LEU A 81 1.54 14.26 -5.80
C LEU A 81 1.20 15.67 -5.31
N GLU A 82 0.33 16.40 -5.99
CA GLU A 82 -0.17 17.71 -5.56
C GLU A 82 -0.93 17.61 -4.22
N ALA A 83 -1.81 16.62 -4.09
CA ALA A 83 -2.54 16.39 -2.84
C ALA A 83 -1.61 16.09 -1.66
N VAL A 84 -0.55 15.31 -1.89
CA VAL A 84 0.47 14.99 -0.88
C VAL A 84 1.36 16.20 -0.56
N ALA A 85 1.55 17.14 -1.49
CA ALA A 85 2.41 18.31 -1.30
C ALA A 85 1.96 19.23 -0.14
N VAL A 86 0.67 19.22 0.23
CA VAL A 86 0.14 19.90 1.42
C VAL A 86 0.85 19.44 2.72
N HIS A 87 1.43 18.25 2.71
CA HIS A 87 2.16 17.66 3.83
C HIS A 87 3.68 17.68 3.67
N GLN A 88 4.22 18.38 2.67
CA GLN A 88 5.65 18.37 2.34
C GLN A 88 6.56 18.72 3.54
N ALA A 89 6.19 19.73 4.33
CA ALA A 89 6.96 20.12 5.52
C ALA A 89 7.06 19.00 6.59
N SER A 90 5.98 18.24 6.78
CA SER A 90 6.00 17.08 7.68
C SER A 90 6.69 15.87 7.07
N LEU A 91 6.55 15.66 5.75
CA LEU A 91 7.14 14.53 5.05
C LEU A 91 8.66 14.67 4.88
N PHE A 92 9.18 15.90 4.89
CA PHE A 92 10.62 16.17 4.82
C PHE A 92 11.45 15.49 5.92
N TRP A 93 10.84 15.16 7.06
CA TRP A 93 11.50 14.44 8.15
C TRP A 93 11.75 12.95 7.87
N TYR A 94 11.18 12.40 6.78
CA TYR A 94 11.35 11.01 6.39
C TYR A 94 12.27 10.97 5.17
N THR A 95 13.47 10.42 5.34
CA THR A 95 14.50 10.37 4.28
C THR A 95 14.02 9.64 3.02
N ALA A 96 13.18 8.62 3.19
CA ALA A 96 12.58 7.89 2.08
C ALA A 96 11.63 8.73 1.21
N TRP A 97 11.13 9.87 1.70
CA TRP A 97 10.26 10.75 0.91
C TRP A 97 11.05 11.58 -0.11
N HIS A 98 12.28 11.99 0.23
CA HIS A 98 13.10 12.88 -0.59
C HIS A 98 13.25 12.45 -2.06
N PRO A 99 13.50 11.17 -2.38
CA PRO A 99 13.65 10.74 -3.77
C PRO A 99 12.34 10.60 -4.54
N VAL A 100 11.15 10.65 -3.93
CA VAL A 100 9.89 10.30 -4.60
C VAL A 100 9.61 11.19 -5.82
N LEU A 101 9.65 12.52 -5.65
CA LEU A 101 9.39 13.46 -6.75
C LEU A 101 10.52 13.44 -7.80
N PRO A 102 11.82 13.47 -7.43
CA PRO A 102 12.90 13.32 -8.40
C PRO A 102 12.82 12.03 -9.22
N VAL A 103 12.49 10.89 -8.60
CA VAL A 103 12.35 9.62 -9.33
C VAL A 103 11.16 9.66 -10.30
N TRP A 104 10.04 10.29 -9.92
CA TRP A 104 8.91 10.49 -10.83
C TRP A 104 9.29 11.30 -12.07
N GLN A 105 10.03 12.39 -11.89
CA GLN A 105 10.53 13.19 -13.02
C GLN A 105 11.49 12.37 -13.90
N GLN A 106 12.40 11.61 -13.27
CA GLN A 106 13.33 10.73 -13.96
C GLN A 106 12.62 9.67 -14.82
N ILE A 107 11.47 9.14 -14.39
CA ILE A 107 10.67 8.19 -15.18
C ILE A 107 10.23 8.83 -16.51
N ALA A 108 9.72 10.06 -16.48
CA ALA A 108 9.29 10.77 -17.68
C ALA A 108 10.47 11.07 -18.61
N GLU A 109 11.59 11.54 -18.04
CA GLU A 109 12.82 11.84 -18.78
C GLU A 109 13.39 10.60 -19.48
N GLN A 110 13.53 9.48 -18.77
CA GLN A 110 14.07 8.24 -19.34
C GLN A 110 13.20 7.71 -20.48
N ARG A 111 11.88 7.83 -20.37
CA ARG A 111 10.96 7.47 -21.46
C ARG A 111 11.14 8.37 -22.68
N ALA A 112 11.26 9.68 -22.47
CA ALA A 112 11.50 10.63 -23.57
C ALA A 112 12.85 10.39 -24.28
N GLN A 113 13.84 9.86 -23.55
CA GLN A 113 15.16 9.49 -24.07
C GLN A 113 15.21 8.07 -24.69
N ASN A 114 14.05 7.41 -24.88
CA ASN A 114 13.96 6.04 -25.40
C ASN A 114 14.77 5.01 -24.60
N ALA A 115 14.84 5.16 -23.27
CA ALA A 115 15.40 4.13 -22.40
C ALA A 115 14.61 2.81 -22.52
N SER A 116 15.25 1.70 -22.15
CA SER A 116 14.58 0.39 -22.19
C SER A 116 13.41 0.31 -21.20
N ALA A 117 12.45 -0.57 -21.49
CA ALA A 117 11.30 -0.82 -20.63
C ALA A 117 11.74 -1.25 -19.22
N GLU A 118 12.80 -2.05 -19.13
CA GLU A 118 13.39 -2.53 -17.89
C GLU A 118 14.00 -1.41 -17.05
N ALA A 119 14.70 -0.45 -17.68
CA ALA A 119 15.29 0.69 -16.98
C ALA A 119 14.20 1.57 -16.35
N VAL A 120 13.13 1.86 -17.10
CA VAL A 120 11.98 2.62 -16.59
C VAL A 120 11.22 1.84 -15.52
N LEU A 121 11.12 0.51 -15.67
CA LEU A 121 10.51 -0.36 -14.67
C LEU A 121 11.27 -0.34 -13.33
N LEU A 122 12.61 -0.33 -13.36
CA LEU A 122 13.43 -0.22 -12.14
C LEU A 122 13.21 1.10 -11.39
N LEU A 123 13.02 2.21 -12.11
CA LEU A 123 12.68 3.50 -11.48
C LEU A 123 11.32 3.45 -10.77
N HIS A 124 10.32 2.78 -11.37
CA HIS A 124 9.03 2.59 -10.71
C HIS A 124 9.12 1.72 -9.47
N HIS A 125 9.91 0.63 -9.50
CA HIS A 125 10.18 -0.18 -8.31
C HIS A 125 10.76 0.67 -7.19
N ARG A 126 11.81 1.44 -7.49
CA ARG A 126 12.43 2.37 -6.55
C ARG A 126 11.40 3.35 -5.98
N MET A 127 10.57 3.97 -6.81
CA MET A 127 9.56 4.93 -6.33
C MET A 127 8.55 4.26 -5.38
N ALA A 128 8.06 3.06 -5.72
CA ALA A 128 7.13 2.32 -4.88
C ALA A 128 7.76 1.93 -3.52
N GLU A 129 9.01 1.47 -3.52
CA GLU A 129 9.76 1.16 -2.30
C GLU A 129 9.94 2.38 -1.39
N GLN A 130 10.23 3.54 -1.98
CA GLN A 130 10.38 4.81 -1.24
C GLN A 130 9.05 5.27 -0.63
N LEU A 131 7.94 5.11 -1.35
CA LEU A 131 6.59 5.37 -0.83
C LEU A 131 6.23 4.44 0.32
N ILE A 132 6.45 3.13 0.17
CA ILE A 132 6.20 2.13 1.23
C ILE A 132 7.05 2.42 2.47
N SER A 133 8.33 2.73 2.28
CA SER A 133 9.25 3.07 3.38
C SER A 133 8.83 4.35 4.10
N THR A 134 8.32 5.35 3.36
CA THR A 134 7.77 6.58 3.95
C THR A 134 6.52 6.27 4.77
N ILE A 135 5.60 5.47 4.23
CA ILE A 135 4.36 5.05 4.92
C ILE A 135 4.70 4.28 6.20
N GLU A 136 5.63 3.34 6.14
CA GLU A 136 6.09 2.55 7.28
C GLU A 136 6.70 3.44 8.37
N ALA A 137 7.62 4.33 8.02
CA ALA A 137 8.25 5.23 8.99
C ALA A 137 7.21 6.12 9.69
N LEU A 138 6.20 6.58 8.95
CA LEU A 138 5.10 7.35 9.48
C LEU A 138 4.20 6.51 10.41
N ALA A 139 3.88 5.29 10.00
CA ALA A 139 3.10 4.36 10.80
C ALA A 139 3.78 4.04 12.13
N VAL A 140 5.08 3.73 12.10
CA VAL A 140 5.90 3.44 13.28
C VAL A 140 5.97 4.64 14.21
N ARG A 141 6.29 5.84 13.69
CA ARG A 141 6.41 7.06 14.50
C ARG A 141 5.13 7.41 15.26
N HIS A 142 3.97 7.06 14.72
CA HIS A 142 2.66 7.39 15.28
C HIS A 142 1.96 6.20 15.95
N ASP A 143 2.68 5.11 16.22
CA ASP A 143 2.17 3.88 16.83
C ASP A 143 0.97 3.29 16.06
N LEU A 144 0.90 3.44 14.73
CA LEU A 144 -0.24 2.99 13.91
C LEU A 144 -0.10 1.53 13.45
N VAL A 145 0.97 0.88 13.87
CA VAL A 145 1.26 -0.55 13.70
C VAL A 145 1.68 -1.13 15.04
N CYS A 146 1.41 -2.41 15.26
CA CYS A 146 1.78 -3.10 16.49
C CYS A 146 3.24 -3.54 16.42
N LEU A 147 4.12 -2.96 17.25
CA LEU A 147 5.54 -3.36 17.35
C LEU A 147 5.83 -4.27 18.55
N GLY A 148 4.82 -4.71 19.32
CA GLY A 148 5.05 -5.49 20.55
C GLY A 148 3.85 -6.28 21.07
N THR A 149 4.13 -7.27 21.92
CA THR A 149 3.22 -8.34 22.37
C THR A 149 2.22 -7.96 23.47
N LEU A 150 2.32 -6.77 24.06
CA LEU A 150 1.56 -6.40 25.26
C LEU A 150 0.08 -6.04 24.98
N ALA A 151 -0.29 -5.74 23.73
CA ALA A 151 -1.67 -5.66 23.29
C ALA A 151 -1.72 -5.89 21.77
N PRO A 152 -2.26 -7.02 21.29
CA PRO A 152 -2.46 -7.19 19.85
C PRO A 152 -3.35 -6.06 19.35
N GLN A 153 -2.87 -5.32 18.35
CA GLN A 153 -3.67 -4.39 17.56
C GLN A 153 -3.84 -5.03 16.18
N PRO A 154 -4.88 -5.86 15.99
CA PRO A 154 -5.04 -6.62 14.75
C PRO A 154 -5.21 -5.71 13.53
N GLN A 155 -5.68 -4.48 13.73
CA GLN A 155 -5.73 -3.45 12.70
C GLN A 155 -4.35 -3.15 12.11
N GLY A 156 -3.27 -3.27 12.91
CA GLY A 156 -1.88 -3.04 12.49
C GLY A 156 -1.38 -3.95 11.36
N MET A 157 -2.14 -5.00 11.00
CA MET A 157 -1.86 -5.84 9.82
C MET A 157 -2.00 -5.10 8.48
N TRP A 158 -2.61 -3.91 8.46
CA TRP A 158 -2.77 -3.09 7.26
C TRP A 158 -1.44 -2.82 6.53
N LEU A 159 -0.34 -2.62 7.28
CA LEU A 159 0.96 -2.31 6.68
C LEU A 159 1.55 -3.54 5.97
N GLU A 160 1.39 -4.73 6.54
CA GLU A 160 1.83 -5.97 5.90
C GLU A 160 1.03 -6.25 4.63
N LEU A 161 -0.30 -6.07 4.67
CA LEU A 161 -1.15 -6.17 3.49
C LEU A 161 -0.77 -5.14 2.41
N LEU A 162 -0.49 -3.89 2.80
CA LEU A 162 -0.03 -2.85 1.89
C LEU A 162 1.31 -3.21 1.24
N LYS A 163 2.26 -3.76 2.01
CA LYS A 163 3.53 -4.25 1.47
C LYS A 163 3.31 -5.40 0.48
N ASN A 164 2.37 -6.29 0.75
CA ASN A 164 2.04 -7.39 -0.16
C ASN A 164 1.47 -6.90 -1.50
N THR A 165 0.80 -5.74 -1.56
CA THR A 165 0.33 -5.19 -2.85
C THR A 165 1.48 -4.86 -3.81
N GLU A 166 2.69 -4.63 -3.29
CA GLU A 166 3.86 -4.43 -4.13
C GLU A 166 4.29 -5.71 -4.84
N LEU A 167 4.25 -6.87 -4.17
CA LEU A 167 4.49 -8.16 -4.83
C LEU A 167 3.51 -8.38 -5.99
N LEU A 168 2.22 -8.12 -5.73
CA LEU A 168 1.17 -8.20 -6.75
C LEU A 168 1.38 -7.19 -7.88
N GLY A 169 1.80 -5.96 -7.54
CA GLY A 169 2.09 -4.90 -8.50
C GLY A 169 3.28 -5.23 -9.42
N ARG A 170 4.30 -5.91 -8.89
CA ARG A 170 5.43 -6.42 -9.67
C ARG A 170 5.01 -7.53 -10.61
N ALA A 171 4.24 -8.50 -10.09
CA ALA A 171 3.69 -9.59 -10.90
C ALA A 171 2.78 -9.05 -12.03
N ARG A 172 1.97 -8.03 -11.75
CA ARG A 172 1.18 -7.32 -12.76
C ARG A 172 2.07 -6.76 -13.87
N ALA A 173 3.12 -6.02 -13.52
CA ALA A 173 3.99 -5.39 -14.52
C ALA A 173 4.68 -6.45 -15.38
N VAL A 174 5.38 -7.41 -14.76
CA VAL A 174 6.14 -8.44 -15.48
C VAL A 174 5.23 -9.30 -16.35
N GLY A 175 4.11 -9.81 -15.82
CA GLY A 175 3.21 -10.66 -16.59
C GLY A 175 2.46 -9.90 -17.70
N THR A 176 2.19 -8.60 -17.54
CA THR A 176 1.63 -7.78 -18.63
C THR A 176 2.63 -7.66 -19.77
N GLY A 177 3.93 -7.49 -19.46
CA GLY A 177 4.99 -7.46 -20.46
C GLY A 177 5.16 -8.79 -21.21
N ILE A 178 5.14 -9.92 -20.49
CA ILE A 178 5.16 -11.27 -21.08
C ILE A 178 3.95 -11.45 -22.03
N ALA A 179 2.76 -11.08 -21.57
CA ALA A 179 1.52 -11.19 -22.33
C ALA A 179 1.47 -10.26 -23.57
N ALA A 180 2.26 -9.18 -23.62
CA ALA A 180 2.40 -8.29 -24.77
C ALA A 180 3.27 -8.87 -25.91
N ARG A 181 3.87 -10.06 -25.71
CA ARG A 181 4.49 -10.94 -26.73
C ARG A 181 5.65 -10.37 -27.56
N ARG A 182 6.24 -9.22 -27.22
CA ARG A 182 7.51 -8.76 -27.84
C ARG A 182 8.74 -8.89 -26.96
N GLN A 183 8.56 -9.17 -25.67
CA GLN A 183 9.64 -9.39 -24.70
C GLN A 183 9.25 -10.57 -23.82
N ASN A 184 9.49 -11.78 -24.32
CA ASN A 184 9.28 -13.02 -23.57
C ASN A 184 10.66 -13.60 -23.18
N SER A 185 11.39 -12.88 -22.35
CA SER A 185 12.75 -13.29 -21.96
C SER A 185 12.72 -14.36 -20.88
N ALA A 186 13.72 -15.24 -20.88
CA ALA A 186 13.90 -16.24 -19.81
C ALA A 186 14.00 -15.57 -18.41
N LEU A 187 14.58 -14.36 -18.34
CA LEU A 187 14.67 -13.58 -17.11
C LEU A 187 13.29 -13.14 -16.59
N GLN A 188 12.39 -12.71 -17.47
CA GLN A 188 11.03 -12.32 -17.07
C GLN A 188 10.21 -13.54 -16.62
N HIS A 189 10.37 -14.69 -17.27
CA HIS A 189 9.78 -15.96 -16.81
C HIS A 189 10.28 -16.35 -15.42
N GLN A 190 11.59 -16.33 -15.22
CA GLN A 190 12.19 -16.64 -13.92
C GLN A 190 11.71 -15.67 -12.83
N GLU A 191 11.63 -14.37 -13.14
CA GLU A 191 11.13 -13.37 -12.20
C GLU A 191 9.64 -13.57 -11.89
N LEU A 192 8.81 -13.87 -12.89
CA LEU A 192 7.39 -14.13 -12.69
C LEU A 192 7.17 -15.41 -11.87
N GLN A 193 7.93 -16.47 -12.12
CA GLN A 193 7.93 -17.70 -11.32
C GLN A 193 8.29 -17.41 -9.85
N ARG A 194 9.36 -16.62 -9.61
CA ARG A 194 9.76 -16.21 -8.26
C ARG A 194 8.67 -15.40 -7.57
N LEU A 195 8.05 -14.45 -8.28
CA LEU A 195 6.95 -13.64 -7.75
C LEU A 195 5.72 -14.50 -7.41
N ARG A 196 5.38 -15.47 -8.26
CA ARG A 196 4.30 -16.44 -8.02
C ARG A 196 4.51 -17.20 -6.71
N GLU A 197 5.71 -17.75 -6.49
CA GLU A 197 6.05 -18.46 -5.27
C GLU A 197 5.96 -17.57 -4.02
N GLN A 198 6.40 -16.32 -4.13
CA GLN A 198 6.27 -15.35 -3.05
C GLN A 198 4.82 -14.98 -2.75
N ILE A 199 4.00 -14.77 -3.78
CA ILE A 199 2.57 -14.48 -3.60
C ILE A 199 1.88 -15.64 -2.88
N ASN A 200 2.13 -16.88 -3.34
CA ASN A 200 1.53 -18.08 -2.76
C ASN A 200 1.93 -18.29 -1.28
N THR A 201 3.15 -17.91 -0.90
CA THR A 201 3.67 -18.12 0.46
C THR A 201 3.39 -16.94 1.41
N GLN A 202 3.30 -15.71 0.91
CA GLN A 202 3.26 -14.50 1.74
C GLN A 202 1.89 -13.81 1.74
N CYS A 203 1.14 -13.82 0.64
CA CYS A 203 -0.07 -13.00 0.53
C CYS A 203 -1.26 -13.56 1.31
N TYR A 204 -1.39 -14.88 1.44
CA TYR A 204 -2.50 -15.51 2.17
C TYR A 204 -2.35 -15.46 3.69
N GLN A 205 -1.13 -15.39 4.21
CA GLN A 205 -0.85 -15.43 5.67
C GLN A 205 -1.52 -14.29 6.47
N PRO A 206 -1.43 -13.00 6.07
CA PRO A 206 -2.15 -11.93 6.77
C PRO A 206 -3.67 -12.05 6.63
N LEU A 207 -4.18 -12.58 5.51
CA LEU A 207 -5.61 -12.81 5.30
C LEU A 207 -6.17 -13.87 6.26
N ALA A 208 -5.46 -15.00 6.40
CA ALA A 208 -5.81 -16.05 7.35
C ALA A 208 -5.83 -15.54 8.79
N ARG A 209 -4.81 -14.75 9.20
CA ARG A 209 -4.75 -14.14 10.54
C ARG A 209 -5.93 -13.19 10.80
N LEU A 210 -6.34 -12.40 9.82
CA LEU A 210 -7.52 -11.54 9.95
C LEU A 210 -8.81 -12.32 10.23
N CYS A 211 -9.00 -13.47 9.59
CA CYS A 211 -10.16 -14.34 9.81
C CYS A 211 -10.17 -14.95 11.22
N THR A 212 -9.00 -15.15 11.84
CA THR A 212 -8.90 -15.67 13.21
C THR A 212 -9.15 -14.62 14.29
N GLU A 213 -9.14 -13.32 13.94
CA GLU A 213 -9.31 -12.24 14.89
C GLU A 213 -10.80 -12.00 15.25
N PRO A 214 -11.24 -12.31 16.49
CA PRO A 214 -12.66 -12.23 16.85
C PRO A 214 -13.26 -10.83 16.68
N LEU A 215 -12.49 -9.78 16.97
CA LEU A 215 -12.98 -8.39 16.90
C LEU A 215 -13.13 -7.85 15.47
N LEU A 216 -12.46 -8.48 14.50
CA LEU A 216 -12.47 -8.05 13.10
C LEU A 216 -13.31 -8.96 12.21
N ARG A 217 -13.49 -10.23 12.58
CA ARG A 217 -14.06 -11.29 11.74
C ARG A 217 -15.31 -10.89 10.95
N LEU A 218 -16.32 -10.32 11.62
CA LEU A 218 -17.58 -9.93 10.96
C LEU A 218 -17.40 -8.85 9.88
N SER A 219 -16.41 -7.98 10.02
CA SER A 219 -16.13 -6.93 9.04
C SER A 219 -15.18 -7.34 7.92
N VAL A 220 -14.33 -8.34 8.18
CA VAL A 220 -13.26 -8.73 7.25
C VAL A 220 -13.58 -10.01 6.47
N ASP A 221 -14.55 -10.83 6.89
CA ASP A 221 -14.86 -12.12 6.22
C ASP A 221 -15.15 -11.95 4.73
N LYS A 222 -16.04 -11.03 4.35
CA LYS A 222 -16.35 -10.78 2.93
C LYS A 222 -15.17 -10.15 2.16
N PRO A 223 -14.51 -9.07 2.65
CA PRO A 223 -13.31 -8.54 1.99
C PRO A 223 -12.17 -9.55 1.84
N VAL A 224 -11.93 -10.39 2.85
CA VAL A 224 -10.88 -11.42 2.82
C VAL A 224 -11.18 -12.45 1.74
N ARG A 225 -12.39 -13.01 1.70
CA ARG A 225 -12.78 -13.96 0.64
C ARG A 225 -12.59 -13.37 -0.76
N ALA A 226 -13.02 -12.12 -0.95
CA ALA A 226 -12.83 -11.44 -2.24
C ALA A 226 -11.35 -11.27 -2.61
N ALA A 227 -10.48 -11.03 -1.63
CA ALA A 227 -9.04 -10.96 -1.85
C ALA A 227 -8.45 -12.34 -2.16
N GLU A 228 -8.84 -13.39 -1.44
CA GLU A 228 -8.43 -14.78 -1.71
C GLU A 228 -8.85 -15.23 -3.12
N ASP A 229 -10.12 -15.05 -3.49
CA ASP A 229 -10.63 -15.39 -4.83
C ASP A 229 -9.87 -14.64 -5.95
N SER A 230 -9.51 -13.38 -5.69
CA SER A 230 -8.75 -12.57 -6.65
C SER A 230 -7.27 -12.99 -6.73
N LEU A 231 -6.67 -13.44 -5.63
CA LEU A 231 -5.31 -14.02 -5.61
C LEU A 231 -5.28 -15.34 -6.35
N ASP A 232 -6.27 -16.22 -6.15
CA ASP A 232 -6.39 -17.48 -6.88
C ASP A 232 -6.49 -17.24 -8.39
N SER A 233 -7.33 -16.27 -8.79
CA SER A 233 -7.48 -15.86 -10.18
C SER A 233 -6.17 -15.32 -10.77
N LEU A 234 -5.39 -14.56 -9.99
CA LEU A 234 -4.08 -14.08 -10.41
C LEU A 234 -3.07 -15.22 -10.56
N LEU A 235 -2.98 -16.13 -9.59
CA LEU A 235 -2.06 -17.26 -9.66
C LEU A 235 -2.36 -18.17 -10.85
N GLN A 236 -3.64 -18.44 -11.13
CA GLN A 236 -4.05 -19.19 -12.33
C GLN A 236 -3.65 -18.45 -13.63
N ALA A 237 -3.82 -17.13 -13.68
CA ALA A 237 -3.42 -16.33 -14.82
C ALA A 237 -1.89 -16.32 -15.02
N VAL A 238 -1.13 -16.32 -13.92
CA VAL A 238 0.34 -16.46 -13.94
C VAL A 238 0.75 -17.83 -14.45
N ASP A 239 0.13 -18.91 -13.96
CA ASP A 239 0.38 -20.27 -14.43
C ASP A 239 0.15 -20.39 -15.95
N GLN A 240 -0.95 -19.83 -16.44
CA GLN A 240 -1.24 -19.80 -17.87
C GLN A 240 -0.15 -19.08 -18.70
N LEU A 241 0.46 -18.01 -18.17
CA LEU A 241 1.55 -17.29 -18.84
C LEU A 241 2.87 -18.05 -18.81
N LEU A 242 3.13 -18.82 -17.75
CA LEU A 242 4.35 -19.60 -17.59
C LEU A 242 4.31 -20.91 -18.38
N GLU A 243 3.13 -21.49 -18.58
CA GLU A 243 2.92 -22.72 -19.36
C GLU A 243 3.00 -22.51 -20.89
N THR A 244 3.01 -21.26 -21.36
CA THR A 244 2.83 -20.97 -22.80
C THR A 244 4.02 -21.39 -23.68
N GLY A 245 3.85 -22.54 -24.36
CA GLY A 245 4.31 -22.79 -25.74
C GLY A 245 3.34 -22.22 -26.80
N ASP A 246 3.14 -22.90 -27.94
CA ASP A 246 2.34 -22.47 -29.12
C ASP A 246 0.81 -22.26 -28.92
N ARG A 247 0.30 -22.21 -27.68
CA ARG A 247 -1.13 -21.97 -27.41
C ARG A 247 -1.46 -20.47 -27.52
N PRO A 248 -2.73 -20.09 -27.84
CA PRO A 248 -3.16 -18.71 -27.73
C PRO A 248 -3.06 -18.27 -26.25
N GLY A 249 -1.95 -17.61 -25.92
CA GLY A 249 -1.68 -17.07 -24.59
C GLY A 249 -2.69 -16.00 -24.14
N LEU A 250 -2.77 -15.79 -22.83
CA LEU A 250 -3.61 -14.80 -22.18
C LEU A 250 -3.31 -13.38 -22.71
N ALA A 251 -4.36 -12.62 -23.04
CA ALA A 251 -4.20 -11.23 -23.50
C ALA A 251 -3.67 -10.32 -22.38
N SER A 252 -2.76 -9.42 -22.73
CA SER A 252 -2.11 -8.44 -21.84
C SER A 252 -3.11 -7.61 -21.03
N ASN A 253 -4.16 -7.08 -21.67
CA ASN A 253 -5.21 -6.30 -21.03
C ASN A 253 -6.00 -7.11 -19.99
N ARG A 254 -6.25 -8.40 -20.29
CA ARG A 254 -6.95 -9.33 -19.41
C ARG A 254 -6.08 -9.68 -18.21
N TYR A 255 -4.80 -10.00 -18.42
CA TYR A 255 -3.87 -10.24 -17.33
C TYR A 255 -3.73 -9.00 -16.43
N PHE A 256 -3.56 -7.82 -17.03
CA PHE A 256 -3.47 -6.55 -16.31
C PHE A 256 -4.72 -6.30 -15.44
N SER A 257 -5.91 -6.59 -15.96
CA SER A 257 -7.17 -6.46 -15.23
C SER A 257 -7.27 -7.42 -14.04
N ILE A 258 -6.96 -8.71 -14.25
CA ILE A 258 -6.96 -9.73 -13.18
C ILE A 258 -6.01 -9.32 -12.05
N ALA A 259 -4.78 -8.94 -12.37
CA ALA A 259 -3.82 -8.52 -11.37
C ALA A 259 -4.21 -7.21 -10.67
N THR A 260 -4.87 -6.30 -11.38
CA THR A 260 -5.44 -5.07 -10.79
C THR A 260 -6.53 -5.40 -9.79
N GLN A 261 -7.40 -6.36 -10.09
CA GLN A 261 -8.46 -6.79 -9.17
C GLN A 261 -7.89 -7.38 -7.87
N ALA A 262 -6.84 -8.20 -7.93
CA ALA A 262 -6.16 -8.73 -6.75
C ALA A 262 -5.55 -7.62 -5.86
N ILE A 263 -4.92 -6.61 -6.48
CA ILE A 263 -4.39 -5.45 -5.77
C ILE A 263 -5.53 -4.65 -5.11
N SER A 264 -6.59 -4.33 -5.87
CA SER A 264 -7.72 -3.55 -5.36
C SER A 264 -8.46 -4.26 -4.23
N ALA A 265 -8.65 -5.58 -4.32
CA ALA A 265 -9.27 -6.36 -3.25
C ALA A 265 -8.42 -6.34 -1.96
N THR A 266 -7.10 -6.44 -2.09
CA THR A 266 -6.18 -6.32 -0.95
C THR A 266 -6.19 -4.89 -0.35
N LEU A 267 -6.17 -3.86 -1.20
CA LEU A 267 -6.23 -2.46 -0.76
C LEU A 267 -7.55 -2.12 -0.05
N ALA A 268 -8.66 -2.73 -0.45
CA ALA A 268 -9.94 -2.54 0.24
C ALA A 268 -9.88 -2.99 1.71
N ILE A 269 -9.13 -4.07 1.99
CA ILE A 269 -8.88 -4.50 3.37
C ILE A 269 -7.97 -3.50 4.09
N VAL A 270 -6.90 -3.02 3.44
CA VAL A 270 -6.03 -1.99 4.00
C VAL A 270 -6.83 -0.75 4.43
N ASP A 271 -7.71 -0.26 3.56
CA ASP A 271 -8.55 0.91 3.83
C ASP A 271 -9.49 0.68 5.01
N LEU A 272 -10.15 -0.48 5.06
CA LEU A 272 -11.01 -0.87 6.18
C LEU A 272 -10.24 -0.86 7.50
N LEU A 273 -9.02 -1.40 7.54
CA LEU A 273 -8.21 -1.42 8.75
C LEU A 273 -7.72 -0.02 9.15
N LEU A 274 -7.35 0.83 8.18
CA LEU A 274 -7.00 2.24 8.42
C LEU A 274 -8.19 3.05 8.97
N GLU A 275 -9.41 2.81 8.47
CA GLU A 275 -10.64 3.40 9.01
C GLU A 275 -10.89 2.96 10.46
N ARG A 276 -10.68 1.68 10.77
CA ARG A 276 -10.83 1.18 12.15
C ARG A 276 -9.84 1.81 13.13
N LEU A 277 -8.65 2.21 12.68
CA LEU A 277 -7.68 2.94 13.51
C LEU A 277 -8.17 4.35 13.90
N GLN A 278 -9.18 4.91 13.21
CA GLN A 278 -9.78 6.20 13.57
C GLN A 278 -10.89 6.08 14.63
N ALA A 279 -11.45 4.88 14.84
CA ALA A 279 -12.62 4.69 15.68
C ALA A 279 -12.34 5.06 17.15
N PRO A 280 -13.28 5.75 17.84
CA PRO A 280 -13.17 6.01 19.27
C PRO A 280 -13.21 4.67 20.03
N GLY A 281 -12.08 4.24 20.60
CA GLY A 281 -11.94 2.95 21.30
C GLY A 281 -10.76 2.10 20.82
N ALA A 282 -10.41 2.15 19.53
CA ALA A 282 -9.14 1.58 19.03
C ALA A 282 -7.92 2.29 19.64
N LEU A 283 -8.13 3.50 20.14
CA LEU A 283 -7.14 4.39 20.73
C LEU A 283 -7.11 4.35 22.28
N ALA A 284 -7.94 3.49 22.90
CA ALA A 284 -8.17 3.48 24.35
C ALA A 284 -7.39 2.38 25.10
N TYR A 285 -6.67 1.50 24.40
CA TYR A 285 -5.77 0.53 25.05
C TYR A 285 -4.43 1.20 25.37
N LYS A 286 -4.40 1.92 26.50
CA LYS A 286 -3.21 2.14 27.32
C LYS A 286 -3.60 2.00 28.78
#